data_AF-X5RYI4-F1
#
_entry.id   AF-X5RYI4-F1
#
_cell.length_a   1.000
_cell.length_b   1.000
_cell.length_c   1.000
_cell.angle_alpha   90.00
_cell.angle_beta   90.00
_cell.angle_gamma   90.00
#
_symmetry.space_group_name_H-M   'P 1'
#
loop_
_entity.id
_entity.type
_entity.pdbx_description
1 polymer ?
#
loop_
_entity_poly.entity_id
_entity_poly.type
_entity_poly.pdbx_seq_one_letter_code
_entity_poly.pdbx_strand_id
1 'polypeptide(L)'
;MPKTYLSLTLAAAWLASPLAHADGVDRALDAFHATCLAHGPDFERTATLAKTRGWTPLVDGAALAPVDAMKAFRGWQVTGDDLPAGTMVAVTRATMDGRSVQTCSLKLFDVDRAEFEKRFFHRTDAEKIGEERKGRQVSRLFILIAGNRKQLVHLTSPAVRGTANAIIASSIVDD
;
A
#
# COMPACT_ATOMS: atom_id res chain seq x y z
N MET A 1 -40.56 54.11 0.95
CA MET A 1 -40.21 52.71 1.27
C MET A 1 -39.34 52.17 0.15
N PRO A 2 -38.01 52.04 0.29
CA PRO A 2 -37.19 51.31 -0.66
C PRO A 2 -36.99 49.86 -0.19
N LYS A 3 -37.20 48.91 -1.10
CA LYS A 3 -37.07 47.46 -0.84
C LYS A 3 -35.67 47.05 -1.27
N THR A 4 -34.76 46.90 -0.31
CA THR A 4 -33.41 46.37 -0.51
C THR A 4 -33.48 44.87 -0.75
N TYR A 5 -33.12 44.45 -1.96
CA TYR A 5 -32.88 43.03 -2.26
C TYR A 5 -31.44 42.70 -1.85
N LEU A 6 -31.30 42.04 -0.70
CA LEU A 6 -30.04 41.49 -0.22
C LEU A 6 -29.83 40.12 -0.91
N SER A 7 -29.10 40.09 -2.03
CA SER A 7 -28.66 38.83 -2.63
C SER A 7 -27.56 38.20 -1.77
N LEU A 8 -27.90 37.19 -0.98
CA LEU A 8 -26.91 36.28 -0.38
C LEU A 8 -26.36 35.37 -1.48
N THR A 9 -25.15 35.64 -1.95
CA THR A 9 -24.33 34.65 -2.65
C THR A 9 -23.70 33.70 -1.62
N LEU A 10 -24.23 32.47 -1.51
CA LEU A 10 -23.56 31.37 -0.79
C LEU A 10 -22.30 30.97 -1.58
N ALA A 11 -21.13 31.32 -1.07
CA ALA A 11 -19.87 30.74 -1.52
C ALA A 11 -19.76 29.32 -0.93
N ALA A 12 -20.00 28.29 -1.75
CA ALA A 12 -19.73 26.91 -1.37
C ALA A 12 -18.22 26.68 -1.36
N ALA A 13 -17.59 26.85 -0.20
CA ALA A 13 -16.22 26.41 0.02
C ALA A 13 -16.20 24.88 -0.04
N TRP A 14 -15.58 24.31 -1.08
CA TRP A 14 -15.23 22.89 -1.15
C TRP A 14 -14.17 22.58 -0.08
N LEU A 15 -14.62 22.34 1.15
CA LEU A 15 -13.80 21.73 2.17
C LEU A 15 -13.60 20.27 1.78
N ALA A 16 -12.40 19.93 1.29
CA ALA A 16 -11.98 18.54 1.17
C ALA A 16 -12.16 17.89 2.56
N SER A 17 -13.16 17.03 2.69
CA SER A 17 -13.59 16.54 4.01
C SER A 17 -12.53 15.63 4.62
N PRO A 18 -12.13 15.83 5.90
CA PRO A 18 -11.19 14.95 6.60
C PRO A 18 -11.66 13.49 6.63
N LEU A 19 -12.98 13.27 6.62
CA LEU A 19 -13.61 11.96 6.63
C LEU A 19 -13.28 11.14 5.36
N ALA A 20 -13.30 11.76 4.18
CA ALA A 20 -12.97 11.05 2.93
C ALA A 20 -11.51 10.56 2.89
N HIS A 21 -10.59 11.29 3.54
CA HIS A 21 -9.19 10.90 3.65
C HIS A 21 -9.00 9.74 4.63
N ALA A 22 -9.72 9.76 5.77
CA ALA A 22 -9.73 8.66 6.73
C ALA A 22 -10.25 7.36 6.09
N ASP A 23 -11.36 7.43 5.35
CA ASP A 23 -11.95 6.28 4.65
C ASP A 23 -11.03 5.70 3.56
N GLY A 24 -10.21 6.55 2.93
CA GLY A 24 -9.19 6.11 1.98
C GLY A 24 -8.07 5.31 2.64
N VAL A 25 -7.59 5.78 3.80
CA VAL A 25 -6.52 5.10 4.56
C VAL A 25 -6.98 3.75 5.10
N ASP A 26 -8.19 3.67 5.65
CA ASP A 26 -8.70 2.39 6.18
C ASP A 26 -8.87 1.35 5.07
N ARG A 27 -9.43 1.75 3.92
CA ARG A 27 -9.52 0.86 2.74
C ARG A 27 -8.15 0.42 2.24
N ALA A 28 -7.14 1.28 2.27
CA ALA A 28 -5.77 0.94 1.90
C ALA A 28 -5.14 -0.07 2.87
N LEU A 29 -5.38 0.07 4.17
CA LEU A 29 -4.92 -0.88 5.19
C LEU A 29 -5.63 -2.22 5.08
N ASP A 30 -6.94 -2.22 4.86
CA ASP A 30 -7.73 -3.44 4.68
C ASP A 30 -7.28 -4.20 3.43
N ALA A 31 -7.02 -3.48 2.33
CA ALA A 31 -6.45 -4.04 1.11
C ALA A 31 -5.10 -4.71 1.37
N PHE A 32 -4.18 -4.03 2.06
CA PHE A 32 -2.86 -4.58 2.37
C PHE A 32 -2.96 -5.79 3.31
N HIS A 33 -3.80 -5.70 4.33
CA HIS A 33 -4.00 -6.79 5.27
C HIS A 33 -4.56 -8.03 4.58
N ALA A 34 -5.65 -7.89 3.83
CA ALA A 34 -6.32 -9.01 3.16
C ALA A 34 -5.43 -9.64 2.08
N THR A 35 -4.69 -8.82 1.32
CA THR A 35 -3.92 -9.31 0.17
C THR A 35 -2.55 -9.87 0.56
N CYS A 36 -1.84 -9.21 1.48
CA CYS A 36 -0.42 -9.51 1.73
C CYS A 36 -0.08 -9.96 3.16
N LEU A 37 -0.91 -9.66 4.17
CA LEU A 37 -0.59 -10.00 5.57
C LEU A 37 -1.31 -11.27 6.05
N ALA A 38 -2.64 -11.30 5.96
CA ALA A 38 -3.50 -12.30 6.60
C ALA A 38 -3.07 -13.74 6.30
N HIS A 39 -2.76 -14.03 5.03
CA HIS A 39 -2.27 -15.34 4.58
C HIS A 39 -0.79 -15.33 4.20
N GLY A 40 -0.11 -14.21 4.41
CA GLY A 40 1.25 -13.93 3.95
C GLY A 40 1.39 -13.88 2.42
N PRO A 41 2.57 -13.49 1.92
CA PRO A 41 2.93 -13.62 0.51
C PRO A 41 2.83 -15.07 0.01
N ASP A 42 2.28 -15.24 -1.18
CA ASP A 42 2.21 -16.52 -1.90
C ASP A 42 2.13 -16.24 -3.39
N PHE A 43 3.15 -16.66 -4.12
CA PHE A 43 3.32 -16.32 -5.53
C PHE A 43 2.22 -16.92 -6.42
N GLU A 44 1.85 -18.19 -6.22
CA GLU A 44 0.87 -18.86 -7.08
C GLU A 44 -0.56 -18.52 -6.70
N ARG A 45 -0.85 -18.38 -5.39
CA ARG A 45 -2.18 -17.98 -4.92
C ARG A 45 -2.53 -16.59 -5.43
N THR A 46 -1.61 -15.63 -5.36
CA THR A 46 -1.86 -14.27 -5.87
C THR A 46 -1.96 -14.25 -7.39
N ALA A 47 -1.16 -15.04 -8.12
CA ALA A 47 -1.30 -15.15 -9.57
C ALA A 47 -2.65 -15.75 -9.99
N THR A 48 -3.14 -16.74 -9.25
CA THR A 48 -4.46 -17.35 -9.46
C THR A 48 -5.57 -16.36 -9.14
N LEU A 49 -5.43 -15.59 -8.05
CA LEU A 49 -6.36 -14.52 -7.71
C LEU A 49 -6.45 -13.48 -8.82
N ALA A 50 -5.30 -12.98 -9.30
CA ALA A 50 -5.23 -11.99 -10.37
C ALA A 50 -5.94 -12.47 -11.64
N LYS A 51 -5.73 -13.73 -12.03
CA LYS A 51 -6.44 -14.33 -13.18
C LYS A 51 -7.94 -14.40 -12.94
N THR A 52 -8.36 -14.83 -11.76
CA THR A 52 -9.79 -14.96 -11.38
C THR A 52 -10.49 -13.59 -11.36
N ARG A 53 -9.78 -12.55 -10.93
CA ARG A 53 -10.27 -11.17 -10.85
C ARG A 53 -10.12 -10.39 -12.15
N GLY A 54 -9.48 -10.97 -13.18
CA GLY A 54 -9.25 -10.30 -14.45
C GLY A 54 -8.31 -9.09 -14.37
N TRP A 55 -7.40 -9.08 -13.39
CA TRP A 55 -6.42 -8.00 -13.24
C TRP A 55 -5.46 -7.96 -14.44
N THR A 56 -5.13 -6.75 -14.88
CA THR A 56 -4.27 -6.54 -16.06
C THR A 56 -2.80 -6.76 -15.69
N PRO A 57 -2.06 -7.67 -16.34
CA PRO A 57 -0.64 -7.86 -16.08
C PRO A 57 0.17 -6.58 -16.33
N LEU A 58 1.14 -6.31 -15.46
CA LEU A 58 2.11 -5.22 -15.66
C LEU A 58 3.20 -5.64 -16.65
N VAL A 59 3.57 -4.71 -17.54
CA VAL A 59 4.69 -4.88 -18.49
C VAL A 59 6.04 -4.66 -17.78
N ASP A 60 6.08 -3.73 -16.84
CA ASP A 60 7.20 -3.47 -15.93
C ASP A 60 6.63 -3.17 -14.54
N GLY A 61 7.34 -3.61 -13.51
CA GLY A 61 6.93 -3.48 -12.12
C GLY A 61 8.02 -3.85 -11.12
N ALA A 62 9.27 -4.01 -11.55
CA ALA A 62 10.38 -4.39 -10.67
C ALA A 62 10.52 -3.44 -9.46
N ALA A 63 10.18 -2.15 -9.63
CA ALA A 63 10.15 -1.15 -8.57
C ALA A 63 9.14 -1.43 -7.44
N LEU A 64 8.23 -2.40 -7.60
CA LEU A 64 7.32 -2.85 -6.56
C LEU A 64 7.95 -3.90 -5.63
N ALA A 65 9.04 -4.54 -6.05
CA ALA A 65 9.71 -5.54 -5.23
C ALA A 65 10.48 -4.86 -4.10
N PRO A 66 10.33 -5.30 -2.83
CA PRO A 66 11.07 -4.76 -1.71
C PRO A 66 12.48 -5.36 -1.58
N VAL A 67 12.91 -6.17 -2.55
CA VAL A 67 14.13 -6.97 -2.55
C VAL A 67 14.76 -6.96 -3.94
N ASP A 68 16.10 -6.91 -4.02
CA ASP A 68 16.82 -6.81 -5.28
C ASP A 68 17.02 -8.16 -5.98
N ALA A 69 17.38 -9.21 -5.23
CA ALA A 69 17.73 -10.53 -5.77
C ALA A 69 16.51 -11.41 -6.10
N MET A 70 15.69 -10.97 -7.06
CA MET A 70 14.48 -11.67 -7.51
C MET A 70 14.82 -12.88 -8.39
N LYS A 71 14.21 -14.03 -8.08
CA LYS A 71 14.18 -15.23 -8.94
C LYS A 71 12.97 -15.24 -9.86
N ALA A 72 11.86 -14.68 -9.40
CA ALA A 72 10.63 -14.54 -10.17
C ALA A 72 9.86 -13.29 -9.72
N PHE A 73 9.18 -12.65 -10.67
CA PHE A 73 8.33 -11.49 -10.45
C PHE A 73 7.04 -11.66 -11.26
N ARG A 74 5.91 -11.32 -10.66
CA ARG A 74 4.65 -11.07 -11.37
C ARG A 74 3.97 -9.86 -10.75
N GLY A 75 3.35 -9.03 -11.58
CA GLY A 75 2.61 -7.86 -11.13
C GLY A 75 1.39 -7.60 -11.99
N TRP A 76 0.39 -6.96 -11.38
CA TRP A 76 -0.87 -6.63 -12.02
C TRP A 76 -1.38 -5.26 -11.58
N GLN A 77 -2.05 -4.58 -12.48
CA GLN A 77 -2.92 -3.45 -12.16
C GLN A 77 -4.33 -3.97 -11.90
N VAL A 78 -4.90 -3.56 -10.77
CA VAL A 78 -6.27 -3.94 -10.40
C VAL A 78 -7.27 -3.25 -11.33
N THR A 79 -8.20 -4.04 -11.86
CA THR A 79 -9.29 -3.63 -12.74
C THR A 79 -10.61 -4.05 -12.10
N GLY A 80 -11.06 -3.28 -11.10
CA GLY A 80 -12.28 -3.58 -10.34
C GLY A 80 -12.39 -2.75 -9.07
N ASP A 81 -13.47 -2.95 -8.32
CA ASP A 81 -13.78 -2.22 -7.08
C ASP A 81 -13.38 -3.01 -5.81
N ASP A 82 -12.67 -4.13 -5.97
CA ASP A 82 -12.26 -5.00 -4.87
C ASP A 82 -11.08 -4.48 -4.06
N LEU A 83 -10.25 -3.62 -4.67
CA LEU A 83 -9.17 -2.89 -4.02
C LEU A 83 -9.28 -1.39 -4.36
N PRO A 84 -8.62 -0.50 -3.61
CA PRO A 84 -8.59 0.92 -3.95
C PRO A 84 -8.21 1.16 -5.42
N ALA A 85 -8.89 2.10 -6.07
CA ALA A 85 -8.71 2.36 -7.49
C ALA A 85 -7.23 2.62 -7.85
N GLY A 86 -6.78 2.02 -8.96
CA GLY A 86 -5.41 2.16 -9.44
C GLY A 86 -4.37 1.32 -8.68
N THR A 87 -4.77 0.54 -7.67
CA THR A 87 -3.84 -0.33 -6.93
C THR A 87 -3.05 -1.22 -7.89
N MET A 88 -1.75 -1.34 -7.64
CA MET A 88 -0.89 -2.34 -8.28
C MET A 88 -0.51 -3.40 -7.26
N VAL A 89 -0.61 -4.66 -7.63
CA VAL A 89 -0.22 -5.82 -6.81
C VAL A 89 0.99 -6.47 -7.46
N ALA A 90 2.02 -6.81 -6.68
CA ALA A 90 3.14 -7.61 -7.14
C ALA A 90 3.48 -8.72 -6.15
N VAL A 91 3.96 -9.84 -6.69
CA VAL A 91 4.54 -10.92 -5.91
C VAL A 91 5.89 -11.32 -6.47
N THR A 92 6.82 -11.66 -5.58
CA THR A 92 8.15 -12.14 -5.97
C THR A 92 8.55 -13.37 -5.20
N ARG A 93 9.36 -14.22 -5.84
CA ARG A 93 10.25 -15.17 -5.16
C ARG A 93 11.65 -14.60 -5.24
N ALA A 94 12.37 -14.57 -4.13
CA ALA A 94 13.69 -13.94 -4.06
C ALA A 94 14.60 -14.65 -3.06
N THR A 95 15.82 -14.16 -2.92
CA THR A 95 16.72 -14.48 -1.81
C THR A 95 17.00 -13.23 -0.99
N MET A 96 16.94 -13.32 0.34
CA MET A 96 17.30 -12.25 1.27
C MET A 96 18.17 -12.84 2.39
N ASP A 97 19.37 -12.29 2.59
CA ASP A 97 20.37 -12.80 3.53
C ASP A 97 20.63 -14.31 3.40
N GLY A 98 20.70 -14.80 2.16
CA GLY A 98 20.92 -16.22 1.85
C GLY A 98 19.69 -17.13 2.02
N ARG A 99 18.54 -16.61 2.47
CA ARG A 99 17.29 -17.36 2.64
C ARG A 99 16.33 -17.12 1.48
N SER A 100 15.59 -18.15 1.09
CA SER A 100 14.49 -18.00 0.14
C SER A 100 13.34 -17.26 0.80
N VAL A 101 12.79 -16.27 0.11
CA VAL A 101 11.66 -15.47 0.59
C VAL A 101 10.63 -15.28 -0.50
N GLN A 102 9.37 -15.14 -0.09
CA GLN A 102 8.30 -14.63 -0.93
C GLN A 102 7.89 -13.23 -0.49
N THR A 103 7.56 -12.39 -1.46
CA THR A 103 7.07 -11.03 -1.19
C THR A 103 5.71 -10.79 -1.84
N CYS A 104 4.92 -9.93 -1.21
CA CYS A 104 3.66 -9.40 -1.73
C CYS A 104 3.64 -7.89 -1.50
N SER A 105 3.49 -7.11 -2.56
CA SER A 105 3.52 -5.65 -2.51
C SER A 105 2.24 -5.07 -3.08
N LEU A 106 1.71 -4.04 -2.41
CA LEU A 106 0.68 -3.15 -2.94
C LEU A 106 1.25 -1.76 -3.13
N LYS A 107 1.10 -1.20 -4.34
CA LYS A 107 1.21 0.24 -4.55
C LYS A 107 -0.16 0.86 -4.48
N LEU A 108 -0.36 1.73 -3.49
CA LEU A 108 -1.63 2.34 -3.14
C LEU A 108 -1.52 3.84 -3.41
N PHE A 109 -2.37 4.38 -4.28
CA PHE A 109 -2.38 5.78 -4.69
C PHE A 109 -3.26 6.64 -3.78
N ASP A 110 -2.97 7.94 -3.72
CA ASP A 110 -3.77 8.93 -2.98
C ASP A 110 -3.98 8.62 -1.48
N VAL A 111 -3.04 7.89 -0.87
CA VAL A 111 -3.04 7.57 0.57
C VAL A 111 -2.16 8.56 1.33
N ASP A 112 -2.70 9.16 2.40
CA ASP A 112 -1.88 9.90 3.37
C ASP A 112 -0.95 8.94 4.11
N ARG A 113 0.35 9.05 3.85
CA ARG A 113 1.35 8.19 4.46
C ARG A 113 1.37 8.29 5.99
N ALA A 114 1.31 9.49 6.55
CA ALA A 114 1.49 9.67 7.98
C ALA A 114 0.32 9.04 8.75
N GLU A 115 -0.89 9.22 8.24
CA GLU A 115 -2.08 8.59 8.81
C GLU A 115 -2.09 7.08 8.56
N PHE A 116 -1.64 6.61 7.38
CA PHE A 116 -1.48 5.17 7.11
C PHE A 116 -0.51 4.52 8.10
N GLU A 117 0.69 5.08 8.30
CA GLU A 117 1.68 4.55 9.25
C GLU A 117 1.10 4.54 10.67
N LYS A 118 0.52 5.66 11.12
CA LYS A 118 -0.10 5.76 12.44
C LYS A 118 -1.17 4.68 12.66
N ARG A 119 -2.09 4.49 11.71
CA ARG A 119 -3.15 3.48 11.82
C ARG A 119 -2.62 2.06 11.68
N PHE A 120 -1.60 1.85 10.86
CA PHE A 120 -0.91 0.57 10.76
C PHE A 120 -0.36 0.12 12.11
N PHE A 121 0.33 0.99 12.85
CA PHE A 121 0.81 0.68 14.21
C PHE A 121 -0.31 0.52 15.23
N HIS A 122 -1.44 1.21 15.06
CA HIS A 122 -2.58 1.01 15.94
C HIS A 122 -3.25 -0.35 15.72
N ARG A 123 -3.19 -0.90 14.51
CA ARG A 123 -3.87 -2.15 14.11
C ARG A 123 -2.98 -3.39 14.18
N THR A 124 -1.69 -3.22 14.42
CA THR A 124 -0.70 -4.31 14.39
C THR A 124 0.25 -4.21 15.58
N ASP A 125 0.95 -5.28 15.87
CA ASP A 125 2.06 -5.32 16.82
C ASP A 125 3.40 -4.93 16.18
N ALA A 126 3.37 -4.14 15.10
CA ALA A 126 4.54 -3.88 14.29
C ALA A 126 5.60 -3.05 15.03
N GLU A 127 6.83 -3.57 15.05
CA GLU A 127 8.01 -2.91 15.59
C GLU A 127 8.92 -2.44 14.45
N LYS A 128 9.39 -1.19 14.51
CA LYS A 128 10.34 -0.67 13.53
C LYS A 128 11.73 -1.21 13.81
N ILE A 129 12.33 -1.84 12.81
CA ILE A 129 13.69 -2.40 12.90
C ILE A 129 14.67 -1.74 11.93
N GLY A 130 14.19 -0.92 10.98
CA GLY A 130 15.06 -0.24 10.04
C GLY A 130 14.41 0.94 9.33
N GLU A 131 15.25 1.81 8.79
CA GLU A 131 14.87 2.86 7.85
C GLU A 131 16.03 3.11 6.88
N GLU A 132 15.70 3.25 5.60
CA GLU A 132 16.62 3.60 4.54
C GLU A 132 16.06 4.79 3.76
N ARG A 133 16.94 5.70 3.34
CA ARG A 133 16.59 6.81 2.44
C ARG A 133 17.38 6.67 1.16
N LYS A 134 16.68 6.49 0.04
CA LYS A 134 17.24 6.39 -1.31
C LYS A 134 16.65 7.46 -2.20
N GLY A 135 17.46 8.46 -2.55
CA GLY A 135 17.03 9.61 -3.34
C GLY A 135 15.82 10.32 -2.72
N ARG A 136 14.69 10.33 -3.43
CA ARG A 136 13.43 10.94 -2.98
C ARG A 136 12.49 9.98 -2.26
N GLN A 137 12.94 8.78 -1.90
CA GLN A 137 12.14 7.79 -1.18
C GLN A 137 12.71 7.53 0.21
N VAL A 138 11.81 7.23 1.14
CA VAL A 138 12.11 6.69 2.46
C VAL A 138 11.41 5.34 2.54
N SER A 139 12.17 4.34 2.90
CA SER A 139 11.70 2.98 3.10
C SER A 139 11.91 2.58 4.56
N ARG A 140 10.89 2.02 5.19
CA ARG A 140 10.93 1.61 6.59
C ARG A 140 10.67 0.13 6.68
N LEU A 141 11.47 -0.54 7.50
CA LEU A 141 11.35 -1.96 7.73
C LEU A 141 10.78 -2.20 9.12
N PHE A 142 9.73 -3.00 9.15
CA PHE A 142 9.01 -3.42 10.35
C PHE A 142 9.01 -4.93 10.46
N ILE A 143 8.81 -5.38 11.68
CA ILE A 143 8.59 -6.77 12.04
C ILE A 143 7.28 -6.87 12.81
N LEU A 144 6.44 -7.84 12.47
CA LEU A 144 5.14 -8.03 13.13
C LEU A 144 4.76 -9.51 13.16
N ILE A 145 3.76 -9.85 13.96
CA ILE A 145 3.15 -11.18 13.97
C ILE A 145 1.75 -11.10 13.34
N ALA A 146 1.61 -11.65 12.13
CA ALA A 146 0.32 -11.77 11.45
C ALA A 146 -0.20 -13.20 11.61
N GLY A 147 -1.27 -13.37 12.40
CA GLY A 147 -1.73 -14.68 12.84
C GLY A 147 -0.66 -15.34 13.70
N ASN A 148 -0.08 -16.44 13.21
CA ASN A 148 1.00 -17.17 13.91
C ASN A 148 2.34 -17.08 13.16
N ARG A 149 2.50 -16.12 12.24
CA ARG A 149 3.71 -15.93 11.46
C ARG A 149 4.37 -14.60 11.74
N LYS A 150 5.67 -14.67 11.98
CA LYS A 150 6.55 -13.52 11.88
C LYS A 150 6.63 -13.08 10.43
N GLN A 151 6.40 -11.80 10.17
CA GLN A 151 6.50 -11.21 8.85
C GLN A 151 7.30 -9.92 8.92
N LEU A 152 8.07 -9.65 7.87
CA LEU A 152 8.67 -8.35 7.68
C LEU A 152 7.76 -7.51 6.80
N VAL A 153 7.58 -6.24 7.16
CA VAL A 153 6.84 -5.27 6.36
C VAL A 153 7.77 -4.16 5.93
N HIS A 154 7.83 -3.93 4.62
CA HIS A 154 8.59 -2.85 4.02
C HIS A 154 7.62 -1.78 3.50
N LEU A 155 7.63 -0.60 4.11
CA LEU A 155 6.83 0.56 3.68
C LEU A 155 7.72 1.58 2.98
N THR A 156 7.56 1.72 1.67
CA THR A 156 8.27 2.70 0.85
C THR A 156 7.35 3.86 0.51
N SER A 157 7.85 5.08 0.64
CA SER A 157 7.08 6.30 0.41
C SER A 157 7.96 7.47 -0.05
N PRO A 158 7.38 8.53 -0.64
CA PRO A 158 8.11 9.76 -0.91
C PRO A 158 8.71 10.37 0.37
N ALA A 159 9.92 10.92 0.24
CA ALA A 159 10.66 11.55 1.33
C ALA A 159 10.07 12.90 1.75
N VAL A 160 9.36 13.58 0.85
CA VAL A 160 8.73 14.89 1.07
C VAL A 160 7.33 14.68 1.66
N ARG A 161 7.01 15.41 2.74
CA ARG A 161 5.70 15.35 3.41
C ARG A 161 4.65 16.12 2.62
N GLY A 162 3.39 15.71 2.73
CA GLY A 162 2.25 16.45 2.17
C GLY A 162 1.97 16.21 0.67
N THR A 163 2.85 15.51 -0.04
CA THR A 163 2.57 15.04 -1.40
C THR A 163 2.05 13.60 -1.34
N ALA A 164 0.72 13.42 -1.34
CA ALA A 164 0.13 12.12 -1.65
C ALA A 164 0.50 11.77 -3.09
N ASN A 165 1.32 10.73 -3.30
CA ASN A 165 1.75 10.29 -4.64
C ASN A 165 2.03 8.78 -4.71
N ALA A 166 1.36 8.03 -3.83
CA ALA A 166 1.47 6.59 -3.57
C ALA A 166 2.44 6.14 -2.48
N ILE A 167 2.01 5.11 -1.75
CA ILE A 167 2.82 4.29 -0.85
C ILE A 167 2.98 2.90 -1.47
N ILE A 168 4.11 2.25 -1.23
CA ILE A 168 4.29 0.83 -1.52
C ILE A 168 4.39 0.10 -0.18
N ALA A 169 3.38 -0.71 0.12
CA ALA A 169 3.36 -1.55 1.31
C ALA A 169 3.65 -2.99 0.89
N SER A 170 4.71 -3.57 1.46
CA SER A 170 5.17 -4.91 1.08
C SER A 170 5.27 -5.80 2.31
N SER A 171 4.85 -7.06 2.18
CA SER A 171 5.07 -8.13 3.15
C SER A 171 6.13 -9.08 2.61
N ILE A 172 7.02 -9.56 3.48
CA ILE A 172 8.10 -10.50 3.18
C ILE A 172 8.06 -11.62 4.21
N VAL A 173 8.07 -12.85 3.73
CA VAL A 173 8.14 -14.07 4.56
C VAL A 173 9.16 -15.03 4.00
N ASP A 174 9.75 -15.85 4.86
CA ASP A 174 10.53 -17.00 4.43
C ASP A 174 9.62 -17.95 3.61
N ASP A 175 10.15 -18.45 2.49
CA ASP A 175 9.49 -19.41 1.58
C ASP A 175 9.61 -20.86 2.11
#